data_AF-A0A6J8AJ16-F1
#
_entry.id   AF-A0A6J8AJ16-F1
#
_cell.length_a   1.000
_cell.length_b   1.000
_cell.length_c   1.000
_cell.angle_alpha   90.00
_cell.angle_beta   90.00
_cell.angle_gamma   90.00
#
_symmetry.space_group_name_H-M   'P 1'
#
loop_
_entity.id
_entity.type
_entity.pdbx_description
1 polymer ?
#
loop_
_entity_poly.entity_id
_entity_poly.type
_entity_poly.pdbx_seq_one_letter_code
_entity_poly.pdbx_strand_id
1 'polypeptide(L)'
;MLLSTVKNLAGYDPTEKIYTIPTLPVKIGYCLRRCVELNKTAGISANDKSLITKNFISLYDADWNSQISSVARQTSQKNRCNVQKLLPLCSDVQELFRFVKEEGERVRKENSYVDLLRFTLCEVSLFNRKRGGEIQRLTVAGYLKWKTSNALDKNILSTLSYFEIQLCKSHTRIEIGGKFGRTVPIILTKSMIEKLDTLLKFL
;
A
#
# COMPACT_ATOMS: atom_id res chain seq x y z
N MET A 1 -14.74 -19.89 28.20
CA MET A 1 -13.27 -19.80 28.37
C MET A 1 -12.60 -18.96 27.28
N LEU A 2 -12.72 -19.31 25.98
CA LEU A 2 -12.05 -18.55 24.90
C LEU A 2 -12.48 -17.08 24.81
N LEU A 3 -13.80 -16.81 24.77
CA LEU A 3 -14.32 -15.43 24.64
C LEU A 3 -13.91 -14.53 25.82
N SER A 4 -13.95 -15.07 27.04
CA SER A 4 -13.53 -14.35 28.25
C SER A 4 -12.02 -14.06 28.24
N THR A 5 -11.19 -15.02 27.82
CA THR A 5 -9.73 -14.80 27.69
C THR A 5 -9.42 -13.70 26.69
N VAL A 6 -10.08 -13.71 25.53
CA VAL A 6 -9.90 -12.68 24.49
C VAL A 6 -10.38 -11.32 24.97
N LYS A 7 -11.50 -11.27 25.70
CA LYS A 7 -12.02 -10.05 26.31
C LYS A 7 -11.02 -9.45 27.30
N ASN A 8 -10.49 -10.26 28.21
CA ASN A 8 -9.49 -9.82 29.18
C ASN A 8 -8.21 -9.34 28.51
N LEU A 9 -7.69 -10.09 27.54
CA LEU A 9 -6.46 -9.73 26.81
C LEU A 9 -6.61 -8.41 26.02
N ALA A 10 -7.80 -8.12 25.51
CA ALA A 10 -8.10 -6.90 24.77
C ALA A 10 -8.46 -5.69 25.67
N GLY A 11 -8.48 -5.88 27.00
CA GLY A 11 -8.89 -4.85 27.96
C GLY A 11 -10.37 -4.49 27.82
N TYR A 12 -11.25 -5.51 27.83
CA TYR A 12 -12.68 -5.30 27.77
C TYR A 12 -13.22 -4.72 29.09
N ASP A 13 -13.85 -3.55 29.01
CA ASP A 13 -14.61 -2.96 30.10
C ASP A 13 -16.07 -3.43 30.02
N PRO A 14 -16.57 -4.20 31.02
CA PRO A 14 -17.95 -4.67 31.04
C PRO A 14 -18.99 -3.57 31.30
N THR A 15 -18.60 -2.47 31.95
CA THR A 15 -19.49 -1.34 32.28
C THR A 15 -19.77 -0.52 31.04
N GLU A 16 -18.70 -0.07 30.38
CA GLU A 16 -18.78 0.78 29.18
C GLU A 16 -18.95 -0.03 27.87
N LYS A 17 -18.76 -1.35 27.94
CA LYS A 17 -18.79 -2.29 26.81
C LYS A 17 -17.82 -1.87 25.70
N ILE A 18 -16.59 -1.49 26.08
CA ILE A 18 -15.53 -1.08 25.16
C ILE A 18 -14.26 -1.88 25.38
N TYR A 19 -13.40 -1.90 24.37
CA TYR A 19 -12.05 -2.46 24.47
C TYR A 19 -10.99 -1.36 24.52
N THR A 20 -9.97 -1.53 25.36
CA THR A 20 -8.77 -0.69 25.30
C THR A 20 -8.05 -0.85 23.95
N ILE A 21 -7.92 -2.09 23.46
CA ILE A 21 -7.26 -2.40 22.18
C ILE A 21 -8.26 -3.11 21.26
N PRO A 22 -9.18 -2.38 20.61
CA PRO A 22 -10.26 -3.00 19.84
C PRO A 22 -9.79 -3.76 18.59
N THR A 23 -8.57 -3.52 18.10
CA THR A 23 -8.03 -4.25 16.94
C THR A 23 -7.53 -5.66 17.29
N LEU A 24 -7.10 -5.88 18.54
CA LEU A 24 -6.55 -7.14 19.00
C LEU A 24 -7.55 -8.32 18.94
N PRO A 25 -8.78 -8.21 19.47
CA PRO A 25 -9.73 -9.32 19.44
C PRO A 25 -10.15 -9.68 18.00
N VAL A 26 -10.21 -8.71 17.09
CA VAL A 26 -10.49 -8.95 15.66
C VAL A 26 -9.36 -9.75 15.02
N LYS A 27 -8.09 -9.39 15.29
CA LYS A 27 -6.92 -10.12 14.77
C LYS A 27 -6.84 -11.54 15.31
N ILE A 28 -7.08 -11.73 16.61
CA ILE A 28 -7.08 -13.06 17.22
C ILE A 28 -8.14 -13.95 16.57
N GLY A 29 -9.34 -13.43 16.34
CA GLY A 29 -10.41 -14.16 15.66
C GLY A 29 -10.01 -14.59 14.26
N TYR A 30 -9.43 -13.67 13.48
CA TYR A 30 -8.92 -13.98 12.14
C TYR A 30 -7.87 -15.10 12.18
N CYS A 31 -6.88 -15.03 13.08
CA CYS A 31 -5.84 -16.05 13.21
C CYS A 31 -6.43 -17.42 13.62
N LEU A 32 -7.34 -17.44 14.60
CA LEU A 32 -8.00 -18.67 15.05
C LEU A 32 -8.78 -19.33 13.92
N ARG A 33 -9.60 -18.55 13.20
CA ARG A 33 -10.34 -19.04 12.03
C ARG A 33 -9.40 -19.62 10.99
N ARG A 34 -8.28 -18.94 10.71
CA ARG A 34 -7.29 -19.41 9.73
C ARG A 34 -6.64 -20.73 10.14
N CYS A 35 -6.25 -20.89 11.40
CA CYS A 35 -5.67 -22.14 11.91
C CYS A 35 -6.64 -23.31 11.78
N VAL A 36 -7.91 -23.08 12.12
CA VAL A 36 -8.99 -24.07 12.05
C VAL A 36 -9.28 -24.44 10.59
N GLU A 37 -9.32 -23.47 9.67
CA GLU A 37 -9.46 -23.74 8.23
C GLU A 37 -8.30 -24.55 7.67
N LEU A 38 -7.06 -24.25 8.05
CA LEU A 38 -5.88 -25.02 7.63
C LEU A 38 -5.95 -26.47 8.15
N ASN A 39 -6.31 -26.63 9.43
CA ASN A 39 -6.49 -27.95 10.03
C ASN A 39 -7.61 -28.75 9.33
N LYS A 40 -8.74 -28.10 9.00
CA LYS A 40 -9.81 -28.69 8.18
C LYS A 40 -9.29 -29.16 6.81
N THR A 41 -8.53 -28.34 6.10
CA THR A 41 -7.98 -28.73 4.78
C THR A 41 -7.01 -29.91 4.88
N ALA A 42 -6.19 -29.96 5.94
CA ALA A 42 -5.28 -31.08 6.19
C ALA A 42 -6.05 -32.38 6.49
N GLY A 43 -7.06 -32.34 7.37
CA GLY A 43 -7.86 -33.53 7.68
C GLY A 43 -8.69 -34.05 6.51
N ILE A 44 -9.23 -33.16 5.65
CA ILE A 44 -9.88 -33.56 4.39
C ILE A 44 -8.90 -34.30 3.49
N SER A 45 -7.68 -33.79 3.36
CA SER A 45 -6.62 -34.43 2.54
C SER A 45 -6.20 -35.79 3.10
N ALA A 46 -6.25 -35.97 4.41
CA ALA A 46 -5.94 -37.24 5.10
C ALA A 46 -7.14 -38.20 5.27
N ASN A 47 -8.32 -37.84 4.72
CA ASN A 47 -9.59 -38.57 4.91
C ASN A 47 -9.98 -38.82 6.38
N ASP A 48 -9.52 -37.96 7.29
CA ASP A 48 -9.79 -38.03 8.71
C ASP A 48 -11.14 -37.35 9.02
N LYS A 49 -12.18 -38.18 9.23
CA LYS A 49 -13.54 -37.73 9.55
C LYS A 49 -13.72 -37.33 11.01
N SER A 50 -12.72 -37.52 11.87
CA SER A 50 -12.82 -37.25 13.33
C SER A 50 -12.64 -35.78 13.71
N LEU A 51 -12.25 -34.93 12.76
CA LEU A 51 -11.91 -33.53 13.03
C LEU A 51 -13.13 -32.72 13.50
N ILE A 52 -13.14 -32.35 14.77
CA ILE A 52 -14.13 -31.48 15.48
C ILE A 52 -14.19 -30.05 14.90
N THR A 53 -13.47 -29.80 13.81
CA THR A 53 -13.26 -28.51 13.15
C THR A 53 -14.57 -27.90 12.63
N LYS A 54 -15.53 -28.72 12.17
CA LYS A 54 -16.85 -28.21 11.72
C LYS A 54 -17.67 -27.64 12.88
N ASN A 55 -17.69 -28.32 14.02
CA ASN A 55 -18.42 -27.87 15.20
C ASN A 55 -17.82 -26.59 15.76
N PHE A 56 -16.48 -26.50 15.81
CA PHE A 56 -15.80 -25.27 16.22
C PHE A 56 -16.11 -24.10 15.29
N ILE A 57 -16.08 -24.29 13.96
CA ILE A 57 -16.42 -23.22 13.00
C ILE A 57 -17.87 -22.75 13.21
N SER A 58 -18.81 -23.68 13.39
CA SER A 58 -20.22 -23.31 13.61
C SER A 58 -20.41 -22.49 14.90
N LEU A 59 -19.77 -22.90 16.00
CA LEU A 59 -19.81 -22.15 17.27
C LEU A 59 -19.11 -20.81 17.14
N TYR A 60 -17.96 -20.77 16.47
CA TYR A 60 -17.21 -19.55 16.21
C TYR A 60 -18.07 -18.54 15.41
N ASP A 61 -18.71 -18.98 14.32
CA ASP A 61 -19.50 -18.09 13.47
C ASP A 61 -20.75 -17.56 14.19
N ALA A 62 -21.36 -18.34 15.08
CA ALA A 62 -22.50 -17.91 15.90
C ALA A 62 -22.11 -16.87 16.97
N ASP A 63 -21.04 -17.13 17.73
CA ASP A 63 -20.75 -16.37 18.95
C ASP A 63 -19.69 -15.27 18.76
N TRP A 64 -18.72 -15.48 17.88
CA TRP A 64 -17.57 -14.57 17.78
C TRP A 64 -17.95 -13.19 17.24
N ASN A 65 -18.87 -13.17 16.27
CA ASN A 65 -19.29 -11.91 15.67
C ASN A 65 -20.08 -11.06 16.68
N SER A 66 -21.07 -11.67 17.34
CA SER A 66 -21.96 -11.02 18.29
C SER A 66 -21.23 -10.57 19.56
N GLN A 67 -20.37 -11.43 20.12
CA GLN A 67 -19.74 -11.19 21.43
C GLN A 67 -18.43 -10.40 21.38
N ILE A 68 -17.72 -10.45 20.25
CA ILE A 68 -16.35 -9.92 20.15
C ILE A 68 -16.25 -8.89 19.03
N SER A 69 -16.49 -9.31 17.77
CA SER A 69 -16.16 -8.49 16.60
C SER A 69 -17.06 -7.26 16.45
N SER A 70 -18.35 -7.37 16.78
CA SER A 70 -19.29 -6.25 16.75
C SER A 70 -18.85 -5.15 17.71
N VAL A 71 -18.60 -5.51 18.98
CA VAL A 71 -18.18 -4.59 20.03
C VAL A 71 -16.83 -3.96 19.70
N ALA A 72 -15.86 -4.75 19.24
CA ALA A 72 -14.55 -4.26 18.81
C ALA A 72 -14.63 -3.24 17.66
N ARG A 73 -15.50 -3.48 16.67
CA ARG A 73 -15.72 -2.53 15.55
C ARG A 73 -16.39 -1.25 16.03
N GLN A 74 -17.39 -1.36 16.90
CA GLN A 74 -18.06 -0.19 17.50
C GLN A 74 -17.10 0.65 18.33
N THR A 75 -16.29 0.02 19.19
CA THR A 75 -15.23 0.73 19.93
C THR A 75 -14.24 1.39 18.98
N SER A 76 -13.77 0.70 17.94
CA SER A 76 -12.87 1.30 16.94
C SER A 76 -13.49 2.50 16.23
N GLN A 77 -14.78 2.45 15.92
CA GLN A 77 -15.50 3.54 15.27
C GLN A 77 -15.69 4.72 16.23
N LYS A 78 -16.06 4.47 17.50
CA LYS A 78 -16.11 5.49 18.56
C LYS A 78 -14.75 6.16 18.73
N ASN A 79 -13.66 5.38 18.83
CA ASN A 79 -12.30 5.90 18.96
C ASN A 79 -11.84 6.72 17.75
N ARG A 80 -12.47 6.56 16.58
CA ARG A 80 -12.18 7.36 15.38
C ARG A 80 -13.13 8.54 15.22
N CYS A 81 -14.26 8.54 15.94
CA CYS A 81 -15.20 9.64 15.95
C CYS A 81 -14.51 10.86 16.57
N ASN A 82 -14.58 12.00 15.89
CA ASN A 82 -13.97 13.26 16.33
C ASN A 82 -12.45 13.27 16.52
N VAL A 83 -11.72 12.21 16.11
CA VAL A 83 -10.26 12.30 16.00
C VAL A 83 -9.92 13.23 14.85
N GLN A 84 -9.33 14.37 15.17
CA GLN A 84 -8.82 15.30 14.18
C GLN A 84 -7.77 14.58 13.32
N LYS A 85 -8.01 14.50 12.02
CA LYS A 85 -7.00 14.02 11.08
C LYS A 85 -5.97 15.14 10.93
N LEU A 86 -4.83 15.00 11.60
CA LEU A 86 -3.67 15.87 11.39
C LEU A 86 -3.18 15.63 9.95
N LEU A 87 -3.40 16.62 9.09
CA LEU A 87 -2.81 16.67 7.76
C LEU A 87 -1.52 17.49 7.85
N PRO A 88 -0.47 17.13 7.10
CA PRO A 88 0.73 17.95 7.01
C PRO A 88 0.38 19.32 6.46
N LEU A 89 1.10 20.36 6.90
CA LEU A 89 0.93 21.70 6.35
C LEU A 89 1.42 21.72 4.89
N CYS A 90 0.81 22.57 4.08
CA CYS A 90 1.24 22.74 2.69
C CYS A 90 2.72 23.16 2.60
N SER A 91 3.16 24.02 3.53
CA SER A 91 4.55 24.43 3.68
C SER A 91 5.48 23.24 3.85
N ASP A 92 5.12 22.29 4.72
CA ASP A 92 5.96 21.14 5.03
C ASP A 92 6.08 20.20 3.83
N VAL A 93 4.98 20.01 3.08
CA VAL A 93 4.98 19.22 1.85
C VAL A 93 5.84 19.88 0.77
N GLN A 94 5.75 21.20 0.63
CA GLN A 94 6.58 21.96 -0.31
C GLN A 94 8.05 21.89 0.07
N GLU A 95 8.38 22.03 1.35
CA GLU A 95 9.75 21.96 1.86
C GLU A 95 10.35 20.57 1.63
N LEU A 96 9.60 19.52 1.95
CA LEU A 96 10.01 18.13 1.69
C LEU A 96 10.26 17.89 0.19
N PHE A 97 9.35 18.34 -0.67
CA PHE A 97 9.51 18.16 -2.12
C PHE A 97 10.74 18.90 -2.65
N ARG A 98 10.99 20.13 -2.16
CA ARG A 98 12.18 20.91 -2.50
C ARG A 98 13.45 20.19 -2.06
N PHE A 99 13.53 19.79 -0.79
CA PHE A 99 14.65 19.08 -0.22
C PHE A 99 14.99 17.80 -0.99
N VAL A 100 13.99 16.94 -1.24
CA VAL A 100 14.19 15.67 -1.98
C VAL A 100 14.73 15.92 -3.39
N LYS A 101 14.23 16.96 -4.07
CA LYS A 101 14.66 17.32 -5.41
C LYS A 101 16.10 17.84 -5.44
N GLU A 102 16.43 18.76 -4.53
CA GLU A 102 17.77 19.38 -4.42
C GLU A 102 18.82 18.35 -4.03
N GLU A 103 18.56 17.57 -2.99
CA GLU A 103 19.46 16.49 -2.58
C GLU A 103 19.62 15.43 -3.66
N GLY A 104 18.53 15.09 -4.36
CA GLY A 104 18.57 14.17 -5.51
C GLY A 104 19.51 14.64 -6.60
N GLU A 105 19.58 15.94 -6.90
CA GLU A 105 20.55 16.50 -7.85
C GLU A 105 21.97 16.58 -7.28
N ARG A 106 22.12 16.86 -5.98
CA ARG A 106 23.42 16.84 -5.29
C ARG A 106 24.06 15.46 -5.36
N VAL A 107 23.36 14.42 -4.91
CA VAL A 107 23.88 13.04 -4.90
C VAL A 107 24.09 12.47 -6.29
N ARG A 108 23.33 12.94 -7.28
CA ARG A 108 23.54 12.59 -8.70
C ARG A 108 24.94 13.02 -9.17
N LYS A 109 25.40 14.21 -8.76
CA LYS A 109 26.74 14.72 -9.10
C LYS A 109 27.85 13.99 -8.35
N GLU A 110 27.56 13.54 -7.13
CA GLU A 110 28.48 12.76 -6.30
C GLU A 110 28.62 11.30 -6.77
N ASN A 111 27.81 10.86 -7.74
CA ASN A 111 27.80 9.50 -8.26
C ASN A 111 27.59 8.42 -7.18
N SER A 112 26.82 8.72 -6.13
CA SER A 112 26.39 7.72 -5.15
C SER A 112 25.18 6.95 -5.67
N TYR A 113 25.36 5.69 -6.06
CA TYR A 113 24.27 4.84 -6.56
C TYR A 113 23.13 4.68 -5.54
N VAL A 114 23.46 4.34 -4.29
CA VAL A 114 22.47 4.03 -3.25
C VAL A 114 21.66 5.27 -2.88
N ASP A 115 22.31 6.41 -2.72
CA ASP A 115 21.62 7.65 -2.35
C ASP A 115 20.81 8.20 -3.52
N LEU A 116 21.37 8.17 -4.74
CA LEU A 116 20.63 8.55 -5.94
C LEU A 116 19.37 7.69 -6.11
N LEU A 117 19.46 6.37 -5.87
CA LEU A 117 18.31 5.47 -5.94
C LEU A 117 17.24 5.85 -4.91
N ARG A 118 17.65 6.11 -3.66
CA ARG A 118 16.75 6.50 -2.56
C ARG A 118 16.03 7.81 -2.84
N PHE A 119 16.77 8.85 -3.21
CA PHE A 119 16.18 10.17 -3.50
C PHE A 119 15.30 10.13 -4.76
N THR A 120 15.73 9.43 -5.82
CA THR A 120 14.92 9.28 -7.04
C THR A 120 13.62 8.53 -6.75
N LEU A 121 13.66 7.45 -5.98
CA LEU A 121 12.45 6.71 -5.59
C LEU A 121 11.51 7.58 -4.75
N CYS A 122 12.07 8.37 -3.81
CA CYS A 122 11.30 9.29 -2.99
C CYS A 122 10.62 10.36 -3.85
N GLU A 123 11.37 11.01 -4.74
CA GLU A 123 10.89 12.05 -5.64
C GLU A 123 9.75 11.55 -6.53
N VAL A 124 9.94 10.39 -7.18
CA VAL A 124 8.91 9.78 -8.05
C VAL A 124 7.66 9.40 -7.23
N SER A 125 7.84 8.88 -6.01
CA SER A 125 6.72 8.48 -5.14
C SER A 125 5.91 9.69 -4.68
N LEU A 126 6.58 10.78 -4.27
CA LEU A 126 5.94 12.03 -3.85
C LEU A 126 5.18 12.68 -5.01
N PHE A 127 5.82 12.77 -6.19
CA PHE A 127 5.22 13.39 -7.36
C PHE A 127 3.96 12.66 -7.82
N ASN A 128 4.00 11.32 -7.85
CA ASN A 128 2.85 10.51 -8.28
C ASN A 128 1.83 10.28 -7.16
N ARG A 129 2.14 10.67 -5.91
CA ARG A 129 1.36 10.33 -4.71
C ARG A 129 1.05 8.83 -4.62
N LYS A 130 2.01 7.99 -5.03
CA LYS A 130 1.89 6.53 -5.07
C LYS A 130 2.64 5.90 -3.90
N ARG A 131 2.20 4.71 -3.48
CA ARG A 131 2.97 3.95 -2.47
C ARG A 131 4.25 3.43 -3.12
N GLY A 132 5.34 3.35 -2.36
CA GLY A 132 6.63 2.87 -2.85
C GLY A 132 6.55 1.50 -3.55
N GLY A 133 5.72 0.58 -3.03
CA GLY A 133 5.52 -0.74 -3.64
C GLY A 133 4.78 -0.77 -4.98
N GLU A 134 4.18 0.36 -5.42
CA GLU A 134 3.68 0.53 -6.79
C GLU A 134 4.84 0.97 -7.70
N ILE A 135 5.60 1.99 -7.29
CA ILE A 135 6.72 2.53 -8.08
C ILE A 135 7.85 1.50 -8.25
N GLN A 136 8.15 0.72 -7.22
CA GLN A 136 9.18 -0.33 -7.23
C GLN A 136 8.92 -1.46 -8.23
N ARG A 137 7.71 -1.54 -8.83
CA ARG A 137 7.39 -2.52 -9.87
C ARG A 137 7.88 -2.10 -11.25
N LEU A 138 8.38 -0.87 -11.41
CA LEU A 138 9.04 -0.45 -12.63
C LEU A 138 10.36 -1.23 -12.77
N THR A 139 10.42 -2.13 -13.74
CA THR A 139 11.63 -2.90 -14.05
C THR A 139 12.52 -2.15 -15.04
N VAL A 140 13.83 -2.42 -15.02
CA VAL A 140 14.78 -1.87 -16.00
C VAL A 140 14.36 -2.21 -17.43
N ALA A 141 13.99 -3.47 -17.68
CA ALA A 141 13.50 -3.91 -18.98
C ALA A 141 12.24 -3.14 -19.41
N GLY A 142 11.29 -2.91 -18.49
CA GLY A 142 10.09 -2.13 -18.77
C GLY A 142 10.40 -0.67 -19.09
N TYR A 143 11.34 -0.06 -18.35
CA TYR A 143 11.80 1.30 -18.59
C TYR A 143 12.52 1.45 -19.95
N LEU A 144 13.43 0.54 -20.27
CA LEU A 144 14.14 0.55 -21.56
C LEU A 144 13.19 0.32 -22.74
N LYS A 145 12.25 -0.64 -22.61
CA LYS A 145 11.21 -0.87 -23.62
C LYS A 145 10.40 0.39 -23.87
N TRP A 146 9.96 1.05 -22.81
CA TRP A 146 9.26 2.33 -22.91
C TRP A 146 10.10 3.37 -23.67
N LYS A 147 11.39 3.52 -23.31
CA LYS A 147 12.30 4.49 -23.95
C LYS A 147 12.41 4.30 -25.46
N THR A 148 12.39 3.05 -25.93
CA THR A 148 12.43 2.72 -27.37
C THR A 148 11.07 2.89 -28.07
N SER A 149 9.95 2.70 -27.36
CA SER A 149 8.61 2.72 -27.95
C SER A 149 7.84 4.04 -27.78
N ASN A 150 8.39 5.04 -27.10
CA ASN A 150 7.65 6.24 -26.65
C ASN A 150 7.42 7.31 -27.75
N ALA A 151 7.12 6.90 -28.98
CA ALA A 151 6.63 7.85 -29.97
C ALA A 151 5.20 8.27 -29.59
N LEU A 152 5.01 9.56 -29.27
CA LEU A 152 3.67 10.12 -29.11
C LEU A 152 2.93 10.03 -30.45
N ASP A 153 1.78 9.36 -30.46
CA ASP A 153 0.93 9.26 -31.64
C ASP A 153 0.43 10.66 -32.04
N LYS A 154 0.73 11.06 -33.27
CA LYS A 154 0.34 12.36 -33.82
C LYS A 154 -1.18 12.54 -33.86
N ASN A 155 -1.94 11.46 -34.03
CA ASN A 155 -3.40 11.50 -34.02
C ASN A 155 -3.92 11.85 -32.63
N ILE A 156 -3.35 11.26 -31.58
CA ILE A 156 -3.71 11.57 -30.19
C ILE A 156 -3.36 13.03 -29.89
N LEU A 157 -2.17 13.50 -30.26
CA LEU A 157 -1.75 14.89 -30.05
C LEU A 157 -2.71 15.89 -30.70
N SER A 158 -3.31 15.55 -31.84
CA SER A 158 -4.25 16.42 -32.55
C SER A 158 -5.59 16.63 -31.81
N THR A 159 -5.95 15.72 -30.92
CA THR A 159 -7.18 15.80 -30.11
C THR A 159 -6.98 16.52 -28.77
N LEU A 160 -5.74 16.79 -28.38
CA LEU A 160 -5.40 17.39 -27.09
C LEU A 160 -5.46 18.92 -27.15
N SER A 161 -5.83 19.52 -26.04
CA SER A 161 -5.72 20.96 -25.84
C SER A 161 -4.26 21.42 -25.84
N TYR A 162 -4.05 22.72 -26.07
CA TYR A 162 -2.72 23.31 -25.98
C TYR A 162 -2.02 23.00 -24.65
N PHE A 163 -2.76 23.08 -23.53
CA PHE A 163 -2.22 22.79 -22.21
C PHE A 163 -1.77 21.34 -22.06
N GLU A 164 -2.58 20.37 -22.50
CA GLU A 164 -2.24 18.95 -22.47
C GLU A 164 -1.03 18.63 -23.35
N ILE A 165 -0.92 19.26 -24.52
CA ILE A 165 0.26 19.14 -25.39
C ILE A 165 1.52 19.62 -24.64
N GLN A 166 1.45 20.73 -23.90
CA GLN A 166 2.57 21.21 -23.09
C GLN A 166 2.90 20.27 -21.92
N LEU A 167 1.90 19.63 -21.33
CA LEU A 167 2.12 18.59 -20.31
C LEU A 167 2.83 17.37 -20.91
N CYS A 168 2.42 16.87 -22.08
CA CYS A 168 3.09 15.75 -22.75
C CYS A 168 4.55 16.06 -23.13
N LYS A 169 4.90 17.33 -23.35
CA LYS A 169 6.29 17.76 -23.63
C LYS A 169 7.17 17.84 -22.37
N SER A 170 6.57 18.13 -21.22
CA SER A 170 7.28 18.35 -19.95
C SER A 170 7.30 17.10 -19.07
N HIS A 171 6.31 16.24 -19.22
CA HIS A 171 6.10 15.05 -18.41
C HIS A 171 5.91 13.83 -19.29
N THR A 172 6.42 12.70 -18.82
CA THR A 172 6.33 11.45 -19.54
C THR A 172 5.58 10.41 -18.73
N ARG A 173 4.66 9.70 -19.38
CA ARG A 173 3.87 8.63 -18.79
C ARG A 173 4.48 7.27 -19.13
N ILE A 174 4.77 6.48 -18.11
CA ILE A 174 5.16 5.08 -18.20
C ILE A 174 4.05 4.23 -17.58
N GLU A 175 3.75 3.09 -18.19
CA GLU A 175 2.77 2.14 -17.67
C GLU A 175 3.46 0.91 -17.10
N ILE A 176 3.07 0.51 -15.89
CA ILE A 176 3.59 -0.68 -15.21
C ILE A 176 2.46 -1.62 -14.78
N GLY A 177 2.79 -2.90 -14.56
CA GLY A 177 1.86 -3.89 -14.04
C GLY A 177 1.56 -3.70 -12.54
N GLY A 178 0.31 -3.43 -12.23
CA GLY A 178 -0.24 -3.38 -10.86
C GLY A 178 -0.80 -4.72 -10.39
N LYS A 179 -1.40 -4.72 -9.20
CA LYS A 179 -2.07 -5.91 -8.65
C LYS A 179 -3.27 -6.31 -9.51
N PHE A 180 -3.48 -7.61 -9.68
CA PHE A 180 -4.61 -8.19 -10.43
C PHE A 180 -4.67 -7.75 -11.90
N GLY A 181 -3.51 -7.58 -12.55
CA GLY A 181 -3.43 -7.24 -13.97
C GLY A 181 -3.81 -5.80 -14.31
N ARG A 182 -4.04 -4.92 -13.31
CA ARG A 182 -4.34 -3.52 -13.54
C ARG A 182 -3.10 -2.76 -14.01
N THR A 183 -3.23 -1.94 -15.04
CA THR A 183 -2.16 -1.02 -15.45
C THR A 183 -2.06 0.17 -14.49
N VAL A 184 -0.86 0.50 -14.04
CA VAL A 184 -0.59 1.65 -13.18
C VAL A 184 0.27 2.66 -13.95
N PRO A 185 -0.22 3.88 -14.21
CA PRO A 185 0.58 4.92 -14.83
C PRO A 185 1.51 5.58 -13.79
N ILE A 186 2.73 5.86 -14.21
CA ILE A 186 3.73 6.65 -13.51
C ILE A 186 4.09 7.83 -14.41
N ILE A 187 3.97 9.04 -13.89
CA ILE A 187 4.38 10.27 -14.55
C ILE A 187 5.77 10.65 -14.06
N LEU A 188 6.69 10.91 -14.99
CA LEU A 188 8.06 11.29 -14.73
C LEU A 188 8.33 12.67 -15.31
N THR A 189 9.06 13.50 -14.58
CA THR A 189 9.61 14.76 -15.08
C THR A 189 10.94 14.49 -15.80
N LYS A 190 11.43 15.47 -16.57
CA LYS A 190 12.75 15.39 -17.21
C LYS A 190 13.89 15.12 -16.22
N SER A 191 13.89 15.81 -15.07
CA SER A 191 14.89 15.61 -14.01
C SER A 191 14.84 14.19 -13.43
N MET A 192 13.65 13.60 -13.24
CA MET A 192 13.53 12.21 -12.80
C MET A 192 14.08 11.23 -13.84
N ILE A 193 13.80 11.46 -15.13
CA ILE A 193 14.34 10.66 -16.23
C ILE A 193 15.87 10.72 -16.25
N GLU A 194 16.44 11.90 -16.09
CA GLU A 194 17.89 12.08 -16.03
C GLU A 194 18.55 11.34 -14.85
N LYS A 195 17.92 11.35 -13.68
CA LYS A 195 18.38 10.59 -12.52
C LYS A 195 18.27 9.07 -12.76
N LEU A 196 17.17 8.60 -13.33
CA LEU A 196 16.99 7.19 -13.72
C LEU A 196 18.02 6.76 -14.77
N ASP A 197 18.26 7.57 -15.79
CA ASP A 197 19.29 7.33 -16.80
C ASP A 197 20.70 7.32 -16.20
N THR A 198 20.95 8.12 -15.16
CA THR A 198 22.21 8.11 -14.42
C THR A 198 22.34 6.81 -13.61
N LEU A 199 21.27 6.35 -12.95
CA LEU A 199 21.25 5.06 -12.24
C LEU A 199 21.52 3.88 -13.17
N LEU A 200 21.03 3.91 -14.41
CA LEU A 200 21.27 2.85 -15.40
C LEU A 200 22.76 2.73 -15.79
N LYS A 201 23.58 3.76 -15.61
CA LYS A 201 25.03 3.70 -15.90
C LYS A 201 25.80 2.89 -14.87
N PHE A 202 25.20 2.58 -13.71
CA PHE A 202 25.79 1.75 -12.67
C PHE A 202 25.47 0.25 -12.85
N LEU A 203 24.59 -0.10 -13.79
CA LEU A 203 24.18 -1.47 -14.11
C LEU A 203 24.97 -2.01 -15.29
#